data_AF-A0A0C9TWA2-F1
#
_entry.id   AF-A0A0C9TWA2-F1
#
_cell.length_a   1.000
_cell.length_b   1.000
_cell.length_c   1.000
_cell.angle_alpha   90.00
_cell.angle_beta   90.00
_cell.angle_gamma   90.00
#
_symmetry.space_group_name_H-M   'P 1'
#
loop_
_entity.id
_entity.type
_entity.pdbx_description
1 polymer ?
#
loop_
_entity_poly.entity_id
_entity_poly.type
_entity_poly.pdbx_seq_one_letter_code
_entity_poly.pdbx_strand_id
1 'polypeptide(L)'
;MTAMITNCQPLPLQQPPQSRSSVSFATPLLSKQLAGGSDAQFAFARVQGDVCLVQLIGQTDSGTPLLDIPIFRHEFVSIFRYSHSARVHPAEVRLLEPLDDHAVRYEEDSGTVFLAKDLMSRLKRIMDTSAMLKAGRGRLVPGRRKS
;
A
#
# COMPACT_ATOMS: atom_id res chain seq x y z
N MET A 1 40.42 45.41 62.59
CA MET A 1 40.53 44.12 63.32
C MET A 1 39.18 43.96 64.01
N THR A 2 38.28 43.02 63.71
CA THR A 2 38.39 41.63 63.27
C THR A 2 37.03 41.20 62.72
N ALA A 3 37.01 40.23 61.81
CA ALA A 3 35.95 39.96 60.86
C ALA A 3 35.05 38.76 61.21
N MET A 4 33.97 38.66 60.41
CA MET A 4 33.19 37.47 60.00
C MET A 4 32.39 36.72 61.07
N ILE A 5 31.05 36.75 60.93
CA ILE A 5 30.22 35.59 61.26
C ILE A 5 29.40 35.22 60.02
N THR A 6 29.76 34.06 59.49
CA THR A 6 29.35 33.45 58.24
C THR A 6 27.93 32.88 58.36
N ASN A 7 27.08 33.20 57.39
CA ASN A 7 25.73 32.68 57.27
C ASN A 7 25.78 31.30 56.59
N CYS A 8 25.56 30.22 57.35
CA CYS A 8 25.52 28.86 56.83
C CYS A 8 24.12 28.53 56.31
N GLN A 9 23.97 28.54 54.99
CA GLN A 9 22.79 28.06 54.27
C GLN A 9 22.84 26.52 54.16
N PRO A 10 21.77 25.77 54.49
CA PRO A 10 21.74 24.33 54.28
C PRO A 10 21.46 24.00 52.81
N LEU A 11 22.35 23.17 52.22
CA LEU A 11 22.23 22.63 50.87
C LEU A 11 21.08 21.60 50.78
N PRO A 12 20.25 21.61 49.72
CA PRO A 12 19.45 20.45 49.38
C PRO A 12 20.35 19.37 48.78
N LEU A 13 20.20 18.15 49.31
CA LEU A 13 20.89 16.92 48.96
C LEU A 13 20.85 16.64 47.45
N GLN A 14 22.03 16.44 46.86
CA GLN A 14 22.20 15.84 45.53
C GLN A 14 21.55 14.45 45.52
N GLN A 15 20.54 14.26 44.66
CA GLN A 15 20.09 12.93 44.29
C GLN A 15 21.07 12.34 43.25
N PRO A 16 21.48 11.07 43.39
CA PRO A 16 22.32 10.39 42.41
C PRO A 16 21.58 10.24 41.07
N PRO A 17 22.29 10.24 39.93
CA PRO A 17 21.67 10.00 38.65
C PRO A 17 21.06 8.60 38.67
N GLN A 18 19.74 8.52 38.71
CA GLN A 18 19.04 7.26 38.50
C GLN A 18 19.19 6.87 37.03
N SER A 19 20.33 6.25 36.70
CA SER A 19 20.44 5.29 35.62
C SER A 19 19.60 4.08 36.00
N ARG A 20 18.29 4.20 35.80
CA ARG A 20 17.45 3.05 35.50
C ARG A 20 17.16 3.12 34.03
N SER A 21 17.95 2.39 33.25
CA SER A 21 17.65 2.00 31.88
C SER A 21 16.32 1.25 31.88
N SER A 22 15.22 2.00 31.91
CA SER A 22 13.92 1.50 31.54
C SER A 22 13.87 1.60 30.02
N VAL A 23 14.39 0.58 29.35
CA VAL A 23 13.99 0.31 27.97
C VAL A 23 12.52 -0.06 28.02
N SER A 24 11.67 0.97 27.98
CA SER A 24 10.33 0.80 27.47
C SER A 24 10.51 0.37 26.02
N PHE A 25 10.19 -0.88 25.72
CA PHE A 25 9.70 -1.19 24.40
C PHE A 25 8.50 -0.28 24.21
N ALA A 26 8.69 0.84 23.53
CA ALA A 26 7.60 1.52 22.90
C ALA A 26 6.99 0.46 21.97
N THR A 27 5.95 -0.21 22.45
CA THR A 27 4.83 -0.57 21.60
C THR A 27 4.68 0.60 20.64
N PRO A 28 4.83 0.42 19.32
CA PRO A 28 4.45 1.46 18.39
C PRO A 28 3.02 1.78 18.77
N LEU A 29 2.85 2.92 19.43
CA LEU A 29 1.57 3.39 19.88
C LEU A 29 0.80 3.49 18.59
N LEU A 30 -0.24 2.67 18.55
CA LEU A 30 -1.14 2.41 17.47
C LEU A 30 -1.70 3.76 16.99
N SER A 31 -0.93 4.49 16.17
CA SER A 31 -1.39 5.61 15.36
C SER A 31 -2.19 5.06 14.18
N LYS A 32 -3.05 4.09 14.46
CA LYS A 32 -4.19 3.68 13.65
C LYS A 32 -5.33 4.64 13.99
N GLN A 33 -5.04 5.93 13.94
CA GLN A 33 -5.98 6.99 14.30
C GLN A 33 -5.71 8.26 13.49
N LEU A 34 -5.37 8.06 12.22
CA LEU A 34 -5.96 8.82 11.12
C LEU A 34 -6.71 7.79 10.28
N ALA A 35 -7.86 7.41 10.83
CA ALA A 35 -9.01 7.07 10.01
C ALA A 35 -9.32 8.31 9.13
N GLY A 36 -8.58 8.46 8.03
CA GLY A 36 -9.05 9.23 6.89
C GLY A 36 -10.20 8.42 6.32
N GLY A 37 -11.42 8.79 6.74
CA GLY A 37 -12.66 8.21 6.25
C GLY A 37 -12.79 8.45 4.75
N SER A 38 -12.34 7.49 3.96
CA SER A 38 -12.61 7.41 2.54
C SER A 38 -12.59 5.93 2.20
N ASP A 39 -13.70 5.40 1.69
CA ASP A 39 -13.90 4.02 1.21
C ASP A 39 -12.92 3.70 0.07
N ALA A 40 -11.62 3.62 0.39
CA ALA A 40 -10.56 3.42 -0.56
C ALA A 40 -10.21 1.93 -0.62
N GLN A 41 -10.91 1.20 -1.50
CA GLN A 41 -10.76 -0.24 -1.64
C GLN A 41 -9.71 -0.59 -2.70
N PHE A 42 -8.80 -1.50 -2.39
CA PHE A 42 -7.86 -2.02 -3.38
C PHE A 42 -8.51 -3.09 -4.27
N ALA A 43 -8.15 -3.12 -5.54
CA ALA A 43 -8.63 -4.14 -6.48
C ALA A 43 -7.55 -4.50 -7.51
N PHE A 44 -7.50 -5.77 -7.92
CA PHE A 44 -6.86 -6.13 -9.17
C PHE A 44 -7.76 -5.69 -10.32
N ALA A 45 -7.18 -4.94 -11.24
CA ALA A 45 -7.89 -4.43 -12.40
C ALA A 45 -7.08 -4.65 -13.67
N ARG A 46 -7.79 -4.73 -14.79
CA ARG A 46 -7.21 -4.58 -16.10
C ARG A 46 -7.41 -3.15 -16.56
N VAL A 47 -6.31 -2.43 -16.75
CA VAL A 47 -6.30 -1.06 -17.27
C VAL A 47 -5.53 -1.08 -18.58
N GLN A 48 -6.18 -0.68 -19.68
CA GLN A 48 -5.58 -0.63 -21.03
C GLN A 48 -4.93 -1.96 -21.49
N GLY A 49 -5.38 -3.10 -20.96
CA GLY A 49 -4.91 -4.44 -21.35
C GLY A 49 -3.88 -5.07 -20.41
N ASP A 50 -3.35 -4.30 -19.46
CA ASP A 50 -2.40 -4.77 -18.44
C ASP A 50 -3.09 -4.97 -17.09
N VAL A 51 -2.64 -5.98 -16.34
CA VAL A 51 -3.16 -6.28 -15.00
C VAL A 51 -2.33 -5.53 -13.98
N CYS A 52 -2.97 -4.68 -13.19
CA CYS A 52 -2.34 -3.88 -12.14
C CYS A 52 -3.19 -3.88 -10.87
N LEU A 53 -2.59 -3.37 -9.80
CA LEU A 53 -3.30 -3.08 -8.56
C LEU A 53 -3.77 -1.62 -8.62
N VAL A 54 -5.03 -1.39 -8.30
CA VAL A 54 -5.62 -0.04 -8.26
C VAL A 54 -6.25 0.24 -6.91
N GLN A 55 -6.32 1.51 -6.55
CA GLN A 55 -7.07 1.98 -5.39
C GLN A 55 -8.34 2.69 -5.86
N LEU A 56 -9.49 2.13 -5.52
CA LEU A 56 -10.79 2.69 -5.80
C LEU A 56 -11.18 3.56 -4.61
N ILE A 57 -11.07 4.87 -4.75
CA ILE A 57 -11.62 5.81 -3.79
C ILE A 57 -13.13 5.87 -4.08
N GLY A 58 -13.99 5.69 -3.08
CA GLY A 58 -15.44 5.80 -3.19
C GLY A 58 -15.92 7.16 -3.71
N GLN A 59 -15.71 7.45 -4.98
CA GLN A 59 -16.16 8.67 -5.63
C GLN A 59 -17.58 8.46 -6.12
N THR A 60 -18.49 9.06 -5.36
CA THR A 60 -19.92 9.16 -5.62
C THR A 60 -20.21 10.43 -6.44
N ASP A 61 -19.40 10.72 -7.46
CA ASP A 61 -19.50 11.97 -8.21
C ASP A 61 -19.93 11.67 -9.65
N SER A 62 -21.24 11.56 -9.85
CA SER A 62 -21.93 11.30 -11.14
C SER A 62 -21.67 12.34 -12.24
N GLY A 63 -20.75 13.29 -12.03
CA GLY A 63 -20.46 14.42 -12.91
C GLY A 63 -19.17 14.31 -13.73
N THR A 64 -18.26 13.38 -13.42
CA THR A 64 -17.01 13.23 -14.19
C THR A 64 -17.05 12.01 -15.12
N PRO A 65 -16.80 12.18 -16.43
CA PRO A 65 -16.79 11.06 -17.39
C PRO A 65 -15.54 10.17 -17.28
N LEU A 66 -14.54 10.59 -16.51
CA LEU A 66 -13.25 9.92 -16.36
C LEU A 66 -12.95 9.69 -14.88
N LEU A 67 -12.56 8.47 -14.54
CA LEU A 67 -12.13 8.06 -13.20
C LEU A 67 -10.66 8.43 -13.03
N ASP A 68 -10.31 9.08 -11.92
CA ASP A 68 -8.92 9.29 -11.53
C ASP A 68 -8.48 8.18 -10.59
N ILE A 69 -7.67 7.24 -11.08
CA ILE A 69 -7.36 5.99 -10.38
C ILE A 69 -5.84 5.89 -10.13
N PRO A 70 -5.41 5.80 -8.88
CA PRO A 70 -4.04 5.45 -8.53
C PRO A 70 -3.70 4.03 -9.00
N ILE A 71 -2.62 3.90 -9.77
CA ILE A 71 -2.11 2.63 -10.30
C ILE A 71 -0.82 2.24 -9.59
N PHE A 72 -0.80 1.02 -9.07
CA PHE A 72 0.35 0.39 -8.45
C PHE A 72 0.87 -0.74 -9.34
N ARG A 73 2.17 -0.73 -9.61
CA ARG A 73 2.85 -1.74 -10.42
C ARG A 73 3.52 -2.76 -9.52
N HIS A 74 3.45 -4.02 -9.94
CA HIS A 74 4.21 -5.09 -9.29
C HIS A 74 5.70 -4.86 -9.53
N GLU A 75 6.48 -4.86 -8.46
CA GLU A 75 7.94 -4.76 -8.56
C GLU A 75 8.57 -6.13 -8.26
N PHE A 76 8.42 -6.63 -7.03
CA PHE A 76 8.93 -7.94 -6.64
C PHE A 76 8.13 -8.55 -5.49
N VAL A 77 8.14 -9.88 -5.42
CA VAL A 77 7.47 -10.68 -4.39
C VAL A 77 6.01 -10.24 -4.22
N SER A 78 5.65 -9.61 -3.11
CA SER A 78 4.32 -9.11 -2.81
C SER A 78 4.24 -7.58 -2.74
N ILE A 79 5.26 -6.90 -3.23
CA ILE A 79 5.40 -5.45 -3.18
C ILE A 79 4.88 -4.84 -4.47
N PHE A 80 3.95 -3.92 -4.30
CA PHE A 80 3.42 -3.06 -5.34
C PHE A 80 3.78 -1.62 -5.01
N ARG A 81 4.36 -0.91 -5.97
CA ARG A 81 4.69 0.50 -5.80
C ARG A 81 3.79 1.36 -6.63
N TYR A 82 3.38 2.47 -6.04
CA TYR A 82 2.68 3.52 -6.74
C TYR A 82 3.49 3.91 -7.97
N SER A 83 2.82 3.94 -9.10
CA SER A 83 3.42 4.32 -10.37
C SER A 83 2.95 5.71 -10.78
N HIS A 84 1.64 5.89 -10.88
CA HIS A 84 0.99 7.15 -11.29
C HIS A 84 -0.51 7.04 -11.07
N SER A 85 -1.21 8.18 -11.08
CA SER A 85 -2.66 8.23 -11.24
C SER A 85 -3.01 8.37 -12.72
N ALA A 86 -4.05 7.65 -13.15
CA ALA A 86 -4.52 7.67 -14.51
C ALA A 86 -5.97 8.14 -14.57
N ARG A 87 -6.25 9.07 -15.49
CA ARG A 87 -7.61 9.50 -15.82
C ARG A 87 -8.13 8.62 -16.95
N VAL A 88 -8.98 7.67 -16.61
CA VAL A 88 -9.43 6.60 -17.51
C VAL A 88 -10.94 6.57 -17.61
N HIS A 89 -11.45 6.26 -18.81
CA HIS A 89 -12.89 6.05 -18.98
C HIS A 89 -13.30 4.75 -18.26
N PRO A 90 -14.46 4.70 -17.57
CA PRO A 90 -14.89 3.49 -16.87
C PRO A 90 -14.90 2.22 -17.73
N ALA A 91 -15.19 2.34 -19.04
CA ALA A 91 -15.18 1.21 -19.97
C ALA A 91 -13.78 0.62 -20.25
N GLU A 92 -12.72 1.37 -20.00
CA GLU A 92 -11.32 0.94 -20.16
C GLU A 92 -10.76 0.23 -18.92
N VAL A 93 -11.48 0.32 -17.80
CA VAL A 93 -11.15 -0.31 -16.54
C VAL A 93 -12.05 -1.53 -16.35
N ARG A 94 -11.44 -2.70 -16.22
CA ARG A 94 -12.17 -3.91 -15.83
C ARG A 94 -11.67 -4.38 -14.49
N LEU A 95 -12.48 -4.20 -13.46
CA LEU A 95 -12.22 -4.78 -12.16
C LEU A 95 -12.27 -6.29 -12.27
N LEU A 96 -11.19 -6.94 -11.83
CA LEU A 96 -11.05 -8.39 -11.88
C LEU A 96 -11.39 -8.99 -10.53
N GLU A 97 -10.86 -8.41 -9.46
CA GLU A 97 -11.06 -8.90 -8.11
C GLU A 97 -10.84 -7.77 -7.08
N PRO A 98 -11.85 -7.42 -6.26
CA PRO A 98 -11.64 -6.56 -5.10
C PRO A 98 -10.83 -7.30 -4.03
N LEU A 99 -9.94 -6.59 -3.35
CA LEU A 99 -9.11 -7.15 -2.28
C LEU A 99 -9.78 -6.91 -0.93
N ASP A 100 -9.54 -7.86 -0.03
CA ASP A 100 -9.90 -7.73 1.39
C ASP A 100 -8.86 -6.85 2.11
N ASP A 101 -9.34 -5.83 2.81
CA ASP A 101 -8.51 -4.87 3.55
C ASP A 101 -7.61 -5.56 4.59
N HIS A 102 -8.01 -6.73 5.10
CA HIS A 102 -7.19 -7.49 6.05
C HIS A 102 -5.96 -8.15 5.41
N ALA A 103 -5.99 -8.38 4.10
CA ALA A 103 -4.92 -9.02 3.33
C ALA A 103 -4.02 -8.00 2.60
N VAL A 104 -4.28 -6.71 2.78
CA VAL A 104 -3.56 -5.59 2.17
C VAL A 104 -2.97 -4.70 3.25
N ARG A 105 -1.70 -4.33 3.10
CA ARG A 105 -1.07 -3.30 3.92
C ARG A 105 -0.56 -2.20 3.02
N TYR A 106 -1.15 -1.01 3.15
CA TYR A 106 -0.71 0.17 2.42
C TYR A 106 0.14 1.08 3.32
N GLU A 107 1.32 1.44 2.84
CA GLU A 107 2.21 2.43 3.44
C GLU A 107 2.23 3.68 2.56
N GLU A 108 1.34 4.62 2.88
CA GLU A 108 1.09 5.82 2.09
C GLU A 108 2.34 6.70 1.93
N ASP A 109 3.13 6.88 2.99
CA ASP A 109 4.37 7.68 2.97
C ASP A 109 5.37 7.22 1.90
N SER A 110 5.39 5.93 1.61
CA SER A 110 6.28 5.33 0.61
C SER A 110 5.58 5.02 -0.71
N GLY A 111 4.25 5.15 -0.77
CA GLY A 111 3.43 4.69 -1.89
C GLY A 111 3.53 3.19 -2.12
N THR A 112 3.74 2.39 -1.08
CA THR A 112 3.97 0.94 -1.21
C THR A 112 2.81 0.14 -0.66
N VAL A 113 2.34 -0.83 -1.43
CA VAL A 113 1.31 -1.78 -1.03
C VAL A 113 1.91 -3.18 -0.93
N PHE A 114 1.72 -3.81 0.22
CA PHE A 114 2.12 -5.18 0.49
C PHE A 114 0.88 -6.07 0.47
N LEU A 115 0.95 -7.14 -0.32
CA LEU A 115 -0.13 -8.12 -0.43
C LEU A 115 0.20 -9.41 0.33
N ALA A 116 -0.82 -10.02 0.92
CA ALA A 116 -0.69 -11.38 1.45
C ALA A 116 -0.36 -12.39 0.34
N LYS A 117 0.29 -13.50 0.71
CA LYS A 117 0.66 -14.59 -0.21
C LYS A 117 -0.54 -15.14 -1.00
N ASP A 118 -1.70 -15.20 -0.36
CA ASP A 118 -2.91 -15.72 -1.00
C ASP A 118 -3.35 -14.82 -2.15
N LEU A 119 -3.31 -13.49 -1.98
CA LEU A 119 -3.62 -12.53 -3.03
C LEU A 119 -2.61 -12.60 -4.19
N MET A 120 -1.32 -12.80 -3.89
CA MET A 120 -0.31 -13.04 -4.94
C MET A 120 -0.60 -14.31 -5.73
N SER A 121 -1.08 -15.36 -5.06
CA SER A 121 -1.47 -16.61 -5.72
C SER A 121 -2.70 -16.42 -6.60
N ARG A 122 -3.63 -15.56 -6.22
CA ARG A 122 -4.79 -15.15 -7.04
C ARG A 122 -4.35 -14.34 -8.26
N LEU A 123 -3.51 -13.33 -8.07
CA LEU A 123 -2.96 -12.53 -9.16
C LEU A 123 -2.25 -13.40 -10.21
N LYS A 124 -1.43 -14.36 -9.76
CA LYS A 124 -0.76 -15.29 -10.66
C LYS A 124 -1.75 -16.05 -11.54
N ARG A 125 -2.82 -16.60 -10.95
CA ARG A 125 -3.88 -17.30 -11.72
C ARG A 125 -4.58 -16.38 -12.72
N ILE A 126 -4.85 -15.13 -12.34
CA ILE A 126 -5.44 -14.12 -13.23
C ILE A 126 -4.52 -13.87 -14.43
N MET A 127 -3.23 -13.65 -14.18
CA MET A 127 -2.23 -13.40 -15.22
C MET A 127 -2.07 -14.60 -16.16
N ASP A 128 -1.96 -15.81 -15.60
CA ASP A 128 -1.84 -17.06 -16.37
C ASP A 128 -3.05 -17.26 -17.31
N THR A 129 -4.26 -17.05 -16.79
CA THR A 129 -5.50 -17.12 -17.58
C THR A 129 -5.50 -16.07 -18.70
N SER A 130 -5.05 -14.85 -18.39
CA SER A 130 -4.97 -13.77 -19.38
C SER A 130 -3.98 -14.06 -20.50
N ALA A 131 -2.87 -14.75 -20.19
CA ALA A 131 -1.87 -15.17 -21.15
C ALA A 131 -2.40 -16.26 -22.07
N MET A 132 -3.13 -17.25 -21.53
CA MET A 132 -3.77 -18.29 -22.34
C MET A 132 -4.78 -17.71 -23.34
N LEU A 133 -5.60 -16.73 -22.93
CA LEU A 133 -6.54 -16.06 -23.83
C LEU A 133 -5.83 -15.27 -24.95
N LYS A 134 -4.69 -14.65 -24.64
CA LYS A 134 -3.86 -13.98 -25.65
C LYS A 134 -3.24 -15.00 -26.63
N ALA A 135 -2.78 -16.15 -26.13
CA ALA A 135 -2.16 -17.20 -26.94
C ALA A 135 -3.16 -17.92 -27.87
N GLY A 136 -4.39 -18.18 -27.41
CA GLY A 136 -5.42 -18.88 -28.17
C GLY A 136 -5.95 -18.11 -29.41
N ARG A 137 -5.80 -16.77 -29.43
CA ARG A 137 -6.16 -15.95 -30.59
C ARG A 137 -5.07 -15.86 -31.67
N GLY A 138 -3.87 -16.38 -31.38
CA GLY A 138 -2.69 -16.21 -32.23
C GLY A 138 -2.33 -17.38 -33.15
N ARG A 139 -3.10 -18.48 -33.21
CA ARG A 139 -2.70 -19.64 -34.03
C ARG A 139 -3.87 -20.36 -34.70
N LEU A 140 -4.37 -19.76 -35.77
CA LEU A 140 -4.97 -20.48 -36.90
C LEU A 140 -4.21 -20.08 -38.17
N VAL A 141 -3.14 -20.81 -38.49
CA VAL A 141 -2.70 -20.94 -39.87
C VAL A 141 -2.91 -22.41 -40.26
N PRO A 142 -3.96 -22.74 -41.03
CA PRO A 142 -4.10 -24.06 -41.60
C PRO A 142 -3.18 -24.16 -42.82
N GLY A 143 -1.94 -24.57 -42.59
CA GLY A 143 -0.97 -24.93 -43.63
C GLY A 143 -1.27 -26.28 -44.28
N ARG A 144 -2.32 -26.32 -45.11
CA ARG A 144 -2.49 -27.22 -46.28
C ARG A 144 -1.18 -27.14 -47.12
N ARG A 145 -0.56 -28.15 -47.73
CA ARG A 145 -0.96 -29.41 -48.39
C ARG A 145 0.26 -30.35 -48.52
N LYS A 146 -0.07 -31.63 -48.73
CA LYS A 146 0.75 -32.72 -49.28
C LYS A 146 1.56 -32.32 -50.54
N SER A 147 2.81 -32.76 -50.63
CA SER A 147 3.32 -33.66 -51.69
C SER A 147 4.61 -34.31 -51.20
#